data_AF-A0A8S2YE51-F1
#
_entry.id   AF-A0A8S2YE51-F1
#
_cell.length_a   1.000
_cell.length_b   1.000
_cell.length_c   1.000
_cell.angle_alpha   90.00
_cell.angle_beta   90.00
_cell.angle_gamma   90.00
#
_symmetry.space_group_name_H-M   'P 1'
#
loop_
_entity.id
_entity.type
_entity.pdbx_description
1 polymer ?
#
loop_
_entity_poly.entity_id
_entity_poly.type
_entity_poly.pdbx_seq_one_letter_code
_entity_poly.pdbx_strand_id
1 'polypeptide(L)' 'TRFIFNYAKGYLYFGKDDYLKRTRHGLDYIRNTHRNPKTGGYAWAIYDGKIVDDTNHCYGLAFVMLAYACALRIGIEEAR' A
#
# COMPACT_ATOMS: atom_id res chain seq x y z
N THR A 1 -1.90 1.93 -3.78
CA THR A 1 -0.48 1.55 -3.93
C THR A 1 0.42 2.71 -4.34
N ARG A 2 0.20 3.38 -5.49
CA ARG A 2 1.09 4.45 -6.00
C ARG A 2 1.31 5.63 -5.03
N PHE A 3 0.30 6.01 -4.25
CA PHE A 3 0.45 7.04 -3.22
C PHE A 3 1.44 6.66 -2.12
N ILE A 4 1.50 5.39 -1.71
CA ILE A 4 2.46 4.90 -0.70
C ILE A 4 3.88 5.07 -1.23
N PHE A 5 4.12 4.70 -2.49
CA PHE A 5 5.39 4.95 -3.16
C PHE A 5 5.74 6.43 -3.18
N ASN A 6 4.82 7.30 -3.63
CA ASN A 6 5.05 8.75 -3.71
C ASN A 6 5.37 9.37 -2.35
N TYR A 7 4.62 9.01 -1.30
CA TYR A 7 4.87 9.53 0.04
C TYR A 7 6.14 8.95 0.66
N ALA A 8 6.47 7.68 0.43
CA ALA A 8 7.73 7.11 0.90
C ALA A 8 8.93 7.80 0.24
N LYS A 9 8.86 8.06 -1.06
CA LYS A 9 9.86 8.87 -1.76
C LYS A 9 9.88 10.29 -1.23
N GLY A 10 8.73 10.91 -1.02
CA GLY A 10 8.62 12.25 -0.42
C GLY A 10 9.28 12.34 0.95
N TYR A 11 9.10 11.33 1.82
CA TYR A 11 9.78 11.26 3.11
C TYR A 11 11.30 11.20 2.95
N LEU A 12 11.81 10.36 2.04
CA LEU A 12 13.25 10.30 1.76
C LEU A 12 13.83 11.63 1.23
N TYR A 13 13.08 12.39 0.44
CA TYR A 13 13.55 13.65 -0.13
C TYR A 13 13.43 14.83 0.83
N PHE A 14 12.33 14.91 1.58
CA PHE A 14 11.98 16.11 2.35
C PHE A 14 12.06 15.91 3.88
N GLY A 15 12.16 14.68 4.37
CA GLY A 15 12.26 14.38 5.81
C GLY A 15 11.03 14.77 6.64
N LYS A 16 9.87 15.03 6.02
CA LYS A 16 8.66 15.46 6.73
C LYS A 16 7.86 14.27 7.27
N ASP A 17 7.67 14.19 8.58
CA ASP A 17 6.90 13.13 9.27
C ASP A 17 5.50 12.90 8.70
N ASP A 18 4.87 13.93 8.16
CA ASP A 18 3.55 13.83 7.52
C ASP A 18 3.56 12.84 6.34
N TYR A 19 4.68 12.73 5.60
CA TYR A 19 4.85 11.72 4.56
C TYR A 19 4.99 10.31 5.12
N LEU A 20 5.70 10.15 6.24
CA LEU A 20 5.79 8.86 6.93
C LEU A 20 4.40 8.39 7.40
N LYS A 21 3.63 9.29 8.02
CA LYS A 21 2.25 9.03 8.47
C LYS A 21 1.33 8.63 7.32
N ARG A 22 1.37 9.36 6.19
CA ARG A 22 0.57 9.00 5.00
C ARG A 22 1.00 7.68 4.36
N THR A 23 2.29 7.37 4.38
CA THR A 23 2.80 6.07 3.89
C THR A 23 2.25 4.92 4.72
N ARG A 24 2.33 5.02 6.06
CA ARG A 24 1.77 4.01 6.98
C ARG A 24 0.26 3.85 6.80
N HIS A 25 -0.48 4.96 6.75
CA HIS A 25 -1.93 4.93 6.53
C HIS A 25 -2.31 4.20 5.23
N GLY A 26 -1.61 4.47 4.13
CA GLY A 26 -1.88 3.79 2.86
C GLY A 26 -1.56 2.28 2.92
N LEU A 27 -0.48 1.91 3.62
CA LEU A 27 -0.12 0.51 3.82
C LEU A 27 -1.20 -0.24 4.61
N ASP A 28 -1.68 0.36 5.70
CA ASP A 28 -2.76 -0.20 6.52
C ASP A 28 -4.03 -0.40 5.69
N TYR A 29 -4.39 0.58 4.85
CA TYR A 29 -5.56 0.47 3.99
C TYR A 29 -5.45 -0.69 2.99
N ILE A 30 -4.28 -0.90 2.40
CA ILE A 30 -4.03 -2.05 1.51
C ILE A 30 -4.15 -3.37 2.29
N ARG A 31 -3.50 -3.45 3.46
CA ARG A 31 -3.45 -4.68 4.27
C ARG A 31 -4.83 -5.06 4.83
N ASN A 32 -5.64 -4.08 5.20
CA ASN A 32 -6.92 -4.31 5.90
C ASN A 32 -8.14 -4.28 4.98
N THR A 33 -8.06 -3.60 3.83
CA THR A 33 -9.24 -3.39 2.95
C THR A 33 -9.11 -4.12 1.62
N HIS A 34 -7.92 -4.07 0.99
CA HIS A 34 -7.71 -4.74 -0.30
C HIS A 34 -7.37 -6.22 -0.15
N ARG A 35 -6.62 -6.60 0.90
CA ARG A 35 -6.17 -7.98 1.07
C ARG A 35 -7.34 -8.90 1.41
N ASN A 36 -7.53 -9.94 0.61
CA ASN A 36 -8.41 -11.04 0.97
C ASN A 36 -7.66 -12.00 1.92
N PRO A 37 -8.11 -12.17 3.18
CA PRO A 37 -7.40 -13.00 4.15
C PRO A 37 -7.44 -14.49 3.83
N LYS A 38 -8.41 -14.97 3.04
CA LYS A 38 -8.54 -16.39 2.67
C LYS A 38 -7.59 -16.77 1.54
N THR A 39 -7.41 -15.90 0.56
CA THR A 39 -6.61 -16.19 -0.65
C THR A 39 -5.23 -15.52 -0.63
N GLY A 40 -5.04 -14.50 0.19
CA GLY A 40 -3.84 -13.66 0.19
C GLY A 40 -3.75 -12.69 -0.99
N GLY A 41 -4.69 -12.74 -1.94
CA GLY A 41 -4.80 -11.81 -3.07
C GLY A 41 -5.26 -10.42 -2.64
N TYR A 42 -5.24 -9.47 -3.59
CA TYR A 42 -5.63 -8.08 -3.35
C TYR A 42 -6.70 -7.68 -4.35
N ALA A 43 -7.84 -7.21 -3.85
CA ALA A 43 -8.91 -6.66 -4.68
C ALA A 43 -8.40 -5.51 -5.54
N TRP A 44 -8.78 -5.50 -6.81
CA TRP A 44 -8.34 -4.50 -7.77
C TRP A 44 -8.97 -3.13 -7.50
N ALA A 45 -10.28 -3.10 -7.25
CA ALA A 45 -11.01 -1.86 -7.05
C ALA A 45 -12.00 -1.96 -5.87
N ILE A 46 -12.01 -0.89 -5.08
CA ILE A 46 -12.92 -0.69 -3.95
C ILE A 46 -13.56 0.68 -4.12
N TYR A 47 -14.88 0.74 -4.00
CA TYR A 47 -15.65 1.97 -4.03
C TYR A 47 -16.52 2.03 -2.78
N ASP A 48 -16.40 3.12 -2.02
CA ASP A 48 -17.16 3.33 -0.78
C ASP A 48 -17.10 2.12 0.19
N GLY A 49 -15.89 1.60 0.40
CA GLY A 49 -15.64 0.43 1.26
C GLY A 49 -16.10 -0.92 0.69
N LYS A 50 -16.71 -0.96 -0.49
CA LYS A 50 -17.18 -2.19 -1.13
C LYS A 50 -16.24 -2.62 -2.26
N ILE A 51 -15.90 -3.90 -2.30
CA ILE A 51 -15.15 -4.47 -3.40
C ILE A 51 -16.06 -4.47 -4.64
N VAL A 52 -15.61 -3.78 -5.69
CA VAL A 52 -16.32 -3.73 -6.98
C VAL A 52 -15.60 -4.53 -8.06
N ASP A 53 -14.33 -4.87 -7.84
CA ASP A 53 -13.54 -5.80 -8.66
C ASP A 53 -12.50 -6.52 -7.77
N ASP A 54 -12.61 -7.84 -7.69
CA ASP A 54 -11.71 -8.71 -6.94
C ASP A 54 -10.72 -9.50 -7.82
N THR A 55 -10.64 -9.16 -9.11
CA THR A 55 -9.73 -9.80 -10.06
C THR A 55 -8.27 -9.56 -9.65
N ASN A 56 -7.50 -10.65 -9.51
CA ASN A 56 -6.08 -10.55 -9.23
C ASN A 56 -5.30 -10.22 -10.52
N HIS A 57 -4.90 -8.96 -10.68
CA HIS A 57 -4.00 -8.54 -11.74
C HIS A 57 -2.54 -8.59 -11.28
N CYS A 58 -1.68 -9.32 -12.00
CA CYS A 58 -0.23 -9.33 -11.73
C CYS A 58 0.38 -7.92 -11.72
N TYR A 59 -0.13 -7.03 -12.57
CA TYR A 59 0.23 -5.62 -12.57
C TYR A 59 -0.09 -4.93 -11.23
N GLY A 60 -1.28 -5.14 -10.68
CA GLY A 60 -1.68 -4.61 -9.38
C GLY A 60 -0.81 -5.16 -8.25
N LEU A 61 -0.56 -6.47 -8.26
CA LEU A 61 0.30 -7.13 -7.28
C LEU A 61 1.74 -6.59 -7.30
N ALA A 62 2.30 -6.31 -8.48
CA ALA A 62 3.62 -5.68 -8.59
C ALA A 62 3.69 -4.32 -7.87
N PHE A 63 2.62 -3.52 -7.97
CA PHE A 63 2.52 -2.26 -7.24
C PHE A 63 2.30 -2.41 -5.73
N VAL A 64 1.64 -3.49 -5.29
CA VAL A 64 1.56 -3.82 -3.86
C VAL A 64 2.94 -4.16 -3.32
N MET A 65 3.70 -5.01 -4.01
CA MET A 65 5.08 -5.34 -3.62
C MET A 65 5.98 -4.10 -3.57
N LEU A 66 5.91 -3.24 -4.60
CA LEU A 66 6.66 -1.99 -4.62
C LEU A 66 6.30 -1.07 -3.45
N ALA A 67 5.02 -0.96 -3.09
CA ALA A 67 4.57 -0.15 -1.97
C ALA A 67 5.13 -0.66 -0.64
N TYR A 68 5.07 -1.98 -0.39
CA TYR A 68 5.61 -2.60 0.82
C TYR A 68 7.14 -2.42 0.91
N ALA A 69 7.86 -2.67 -0.19
CA ALA A 69 9.31 -2.47 -0.23
C ALA A 69 9.73 -1.02 0.05
N CYS A 70 8.97 -0.05 -0.47
CA CYS A 70 9.23 1.36 -0.23
C CYS A 70 8.90 1.79 1.21
N ALA A 71 7.85 1.23 1.82
CA ALA A 71 7.52 1.45 3.22
C ALA A 71 8.61 0.89 4.15
N LEU A 72 9.09 -0.33 3.90
CA LEU A 72 10.24 -0.91 4.62
C LEU A 72 11.48 -0.02 4.52
N ARG A 73 11.79 0.49 3.33
CA ARG A 73 12.96 1.35 3.09
C ARG A 73 12.97 2.62 3.95
N ILE A 74 11.81 3.10 4.39
CA ILE A 74 11.71 4.29 5.25
C ILE A 74 11.50 3.96 6.73
N GLY A 75 11.67 2.70 7.14
CA GLY A 75 11.61 2.26 8.53
C GLY A 75 10.22 1.90 9.05
N ILE A 76 9.24 1.64 8.16
CA ILE A 76 7.94 1.06 8.56
C ILE A 76 8.11 -0.47 8.59
N GLU A 77 8.53 -1.02 9.73
CA GLU A 77 8.76 -2.47 9.91
C GLU A 77 7.47 -3.30 9.76
N GLU A 78 6.31 -2.70 9.98
CA GLU A 78 5.00 -3.33 9.78
C GLU A 78 4.76 -3.70 8.31
N ALA A 79 5.59 -3.25 7.37
CA ALA A 79 5.55 -3.60 5.95
C ALA A 79 6.27 -4.92 5.61
N ARG A 80 6.76 -5.68 6.60
CA ARG A 80 7.26 -7.03 6.39
C ARG A 80 6.12 -8.04 6.20
#